data_AF-A0A4R3YG65-F1
#
_entry.id   AF-A0A4R3YG65-F1
#
_cell.length_a   1.000
_cell.length_b   1.000
_cell.length_c   1.000
_cell.angle_alpha   90.00
_cell.angle_beta   90.00
_cell.angle_gamma   90.00
#
_symmetry.space_group_name_H-M   'P 1'
#
loop_
_entity.id
_entity.type
_entity.pdbx_description
1 polymer ?
#
loop_
_entity_poly.entity_id
_entity_poly.type
_entity_poly.pdbx_seq_one_letter_code
_entity_poly.pdbx_strand_id
1 'polypeptide(L)' 'MIMNTKTQNIILLAIFIISFALLFYGQKNVGYMGLTLELIGLAGLVLILYIYNKRYK' A
#
# COMPACT_ATOMS: atom_id res chain seq x y z
N MET A 1 12.26 -11.53 -13.60
CA MET A 1 13.06 -11.91 -12.42
C MET A 1 12.14 -12.67 -11.47
N ILE A 2 12.28 -13.99 -11.36
CA ILE A 2 11.43 -14.81 -10.48
C ILE A 2 11.88 -14.52 -9.05
N MET A 3 11.16 -13.62 -8.38
CA MET A 3 11.46 -13.20 -7.03
C MET A 3 10.92 -14.24 -6.05
N ASN A 4 11.75 -14.66 -5.08
CA ASN A 4 11.38 -15.69 -4.11
C ASN A 4 10.14 -15.24 -3.31
N THR A 5 9.26 -16.18 -2.97
CA THR A 5 7.98 -15.90 -2.28
C THR A 5 8.16 -15.20 -0.94
N LYS A 6 9.26 -15.48 -0.23
CA LYS A 6 9.66 -14.77 0.99
C LYS A 6 9.98 -13.30 0.71
N THR A 7 10.79 -13.03 -0.30
CA THR A 7 11.16 -11.67 -0.73
C THR A 7 9.92 -10.89 -1.19
N GLN A 8 9.00 -11.53 -1.91
CA GLN A 8 7.72 -10.93 -2.29
C GLN A 8 6.87 -10.53 -1.09
N ASN A 9 6.80 -11.37 -0.06
CA ASN A 9 6.04 -11.06 1.16
C ASN A 9 6.65 -9.89 1.93
N ILE A 10 7.98 -9.82 2.01
CA ILE A 10 8.68 -8.69 2.65
C ILE A 10 8.40 -7.38 1.90
N ILE A 11 8.40 -7.42 0.57
CA ILE A 11 8.11 -6.23 -0.26
C ILE A 11 6.65 -5.81 -0.10
N LEU A 12 5.70 -6.75 -0.10
CA LEU A 12 4.29 -6.45 0.13
C LEU A 12 4.07 -5.84 1.53
N LEU A 13 4.77 -6.34 2.55
CA LEU A 13 4.73 -5.78 3.90
C LEU A 13 5.29 -4.35 3.96
N ALA A 14 6.41 -4.09 3.29
CA ALA A 14 6.99 -2.75 3.23
C ALA A 14 6.03 -1.76 2.54
N ILE A 15 5.45 -2.14 1.40
CA ILE A 15 4.46 -1.32 0.69
C ILE A 15 3.22 -1.08 1.56
N PHE A 16 2.80 -2.08 2.35
CA PHE A 16 1.68 -1.94 3.28
C PHE A 16 1.96 -0.88 4.34
N ILE A 17 3.11 -0.95 5.01
CA ILE A 17 3.50 0.02 6.03
C ILE A 17 3.57 1.43 5.45
N ILE A 18 4.18 1.60 4.28
CA ILE A 18 4.27 2.90 3.59
C ILE A 18 2.86 3.43 3.27
N SER A 19 2.02 2.60 2.64
CA SER A 19 0.65 2.99 2.27
C SER A 19 -0.18 3.38 3.49
N PHE A 20 0.00 2.67 4.61
CA PHE A 20 -0.68 2.96 5.87
C PHE A 20 -0.16 4.26 6.51
N ALA A 21 1.14 4.53 6.45
CA ALA A 21 1.73 5.77 6.92
C ALA A 21 1.24 7.00 6.12
N LEU A 22 1.04 6.85 4.79
CA LEU A 22 0.49 7.91 3.94
C LEU A 22 -0.91 8.33 4.38
N LEU A 23 -1.74 7.39 4.86
CA LEU A 23 -3.08 7.71 5.38
C LEU A 23 -3.00 8.63 6.60
N PHE A 24 -2.16 8.32 7.58
CA PHE A 24 -2.00 9.18 8.76
C PHE A 24 -1.40 10.55 8.41
N TYR A 25 -0.47 10.58 7.45
CA TYR A 25 0.15 11.84 7.03
C TYR A 25 -0.82 12.73 6.22
N GLY A 26 -1.68 12.13 5.40
CA GLY A 26 -2.75 12.83 4.69
C GLY A 26 -3.76 13.46 5.66
N GLN A 27 -4.14 12.74 6.71
CA GLN A 27 -5.03 13.26 7.76
C GLN A 27 -4.45 14.48 8.51
N LYS A 28 -3.12 14.54 8.67
CA LYS A 28 -2.45 15.70 9.31
C LYS A 28 -2.51 16.96 8.43
N ASN A 29 -2.63 16.82 7.12
CA ASN A 29 -2.64 17.91 6.15
C ASN A 29 -4.03 18.09 5.53
N VAL A 30 -4.97 18.65 6.30
CA VAL A 30 -6.37 18.80 5.85
C VAL A 30 -6.44 19.74 4.63
N GLY A 31 -6.82 19.18 3.48
CA GLY A 31 -6.94 19.90 2.20
C GLY A 31 -6.77 18.96 1.00
N TYR A 32 -6.79 19.52 -0.21
CA TYR A 32 -6.65 18.74 -1.45
C TYR A 32 -5.37 17.89 -1.48
N MET A 33 -4.29 18.37 -0.88
CA MET A 33 -3.02 17.65 -0.82
C MET A 33 -3.04 16.47 0.17
N GLY A 34 -3.72 16.58 1.31
CA GLY A 34 -3.93 15.45 2.22
C GLY A 34 -4.84 14.39 1.61
N LEU A 35 -5.90 14.82 0.92
CA LEU A 35 -6.82 13.94 0.22
C LEU A 35 -6.11 13.12 -0.88
N THR A 36 -5.22 13.73 -1.66
CA THR A 36 -4.47 12.98 -2.69
C THR A 36 -3.52 11.97 -2.08
N LEU A 37 -2.86 12.31 -0.96
CA LEU A 37 -2.00 11.38 -0.23
C LEU A 37 -2.78 10.19 0.33
N GLU A 38 -3.99 10.42 0.83
CA GLU A 38 -4.89 9.36 1.28
C GLU A 38 -5.32 8.46 0.13
N LEU A 39 -5.71 9.02 -1.01
CA LEU A 39 -6.09 8.25 -2.20
C LEU A 39 -4.94 7.38 -2.72
N ILE A 40 -3.71 7.90 -2.69
CA ILE A 40 -2.51 7.12 -3.05
C ILE A 40 -2.30 5.98 -2.05
N GLY A 41 -2.42 6.24 -0.75
CA GLY A 41 -2.34 5.23 0.30
C GLY A 41 -3.39 4.12 0.13
N LEU A 42 -4.65 4.50 -0.10
CA LEU A 42 -5.76 3.56 -0.35
C LEU A 42 -5.53 2.73 -1.61
N ALA A 43 -5.09 3.35 -2.71
CA ALA A 43 -4.77 2.64 -3.94
C ALA A 43 -3.66 1.59 -3.72
N GLY A 44 -2.63 1.93 -2.93
CA GLY A 44 -1.57 1.01 -2.52
C GLY A 44 -2.11 -0.20 -1.74
N LEU A 45 -3.02 0.02 -0.78
CA LEU A 45 -3.66 -1.05 -0.02
C LEU A 45 -4.51 -1.97 -0.89
N VAL A 46 -5.31 -1.41 -1.80
CA VAL A 46 -6.14 -2.19 -2.74
C VAL A 46 -5.26 -3.03 -3.67
N LEU A 47 -4.15 -2.46 -4.17
CA LEU A 47 -3.21 -3.18 -5.03
C LEU A 47 -2.58 -4.38 -4.29
N ILE A 48 -2.18 -4.20 -3.02
CA ILE A 48 -1.67 -5.29 -2.19
C ILE A 48 -2.72 -6.39 -2.04
N LEU A 49 -3.97 -6.03 -1.71
CA LEU A 49 -5.06 -6.99 -1.58
C LEU A 49 -5.32 -7.74 -2.89
N TYR A 50 -5.27 -7.06 -4.03
CA TYR A 50 -5.40 -7.68 -5.34
C TYR A 50 -4.29 -8.71 -5.60
N ILE A 51 -3.03 -8.32 -5.37
CA ILE A 51 -1.87 -9.21 -5.56
C ILE A 51 -1.96 -10.41 -4.61
N TYR A 52 -2.34 -10.18 -3.36
CA TYR A 52 -2.55 -11.25 -2.39
C TYR A 52 -3.66 -12.20 -2.87
N ASN A 53 -4.85 -11.69 -3.19
CA ASN A 53 -5.96 -12.52 -3.66
C ASN A 53 -5.59 -13.35 -4.90
N LYS A 54 -4.89 -12.76 -5.87
CA LYS A 54 -4.45 -13.49 -7.07
C LYS A 54 -3.44 -14.60 -6.78
N ARG A 55 -2.70 -14.53 -5.66
CA ARG A 55 -1.71 -15.56 -5.27
C ARG A 55 -2.32 -16.72 -4.50
N TYR A 56 -3.44 -16.49 -3.80
CA TYR A 56 -4.05 -17.48 -2.90
C TYR A 56 -5.40 -18.03 -3.38
N LYS A 57 -6.05 -17.41 -4.38
CA LYS A 57 -7.11 -18.01 -5.19
C LYS A 57 -6.52 -18.74 -6.39
#